data_AF-A0A9D1QF95-F1
#
_entry.id   AF-A0A9D1QF95-F1
#
_cell.length_a   1.000
_cell.length_b   1.000
_cell.length_c   1.000
_cell.angle_alpha   90.00
_cell.angle_beta   90.00
_cell.angle_gamma   90.00
#
_symmetry.space_group_name_H-M   'P 1'
#
loop_
_entity.id
_entity.type
_entity.pdbx_description
1 polymer ?
#
loop_
_entity_poly.entity_id
_entity_poly.type
_entity_poly.pdbx_seq_one_letter_code
_entity_poly.pdbx_strand_id
1 'polypeptide(L)'
;MVDPAATAAAETTPSKASNALSNVWVLQFDGGGTTRACVYVGTVNAESNILATLESGEGYSVWVVANGPGNGSFTTSNPATLSDFESKLLYTGNTTSDSQIPLCGKIENVTVLKNGQLLVGNNNATVPSVLLRRAQARVDMILEYDVNGAVFDGAWLYNVPTGACYGLLESAADGFPEAASGNFSYTEGFADGAVHAQGTQTADGIYTWYMGDNRRGTKSDILYEIQKNQYNAPQYATYIRIKGHEQSDETKYLFHDVYLGKTKTSDFNVLRNWSYTFRVRIGGTLDQHKALAASDPRVSAGVFNQVESVTVTPDPTTIGRNGGTYTITIQGIWAGEMPVRIWDGSTELNKGGITYSSASKGGSTTLTVPANDLYTQKSIAFQYYKDNSWLTIKAGTQEAKSIGVDMGTFWVESPDPNLSLSWYDGVEYCKNKDNGAGWVLAGLADLDKCYQNMGAFTGEDAFPYAGYWTSLEHSETTASWKSMGFGSSSIDTKDVEMRIRCVMYK
;
A
#
# COMPACT_ATOMS: atom_id res chain seq x y z
N MET A 1 -22.52 27.21 0.22
CA MET A 1 -23.19 27.23 1.54
C MET A 1 -23.36 25.78 1.99
N VAL A 2 -23.04 25.46 3.24
CA VAL A 2 -23.24 24.11 3.81
C VAL A 2 -24.26 24.16 4.94
N ASP A 3 -25.26 23.28 4.88
CA ASP A 3 -26.25 23.12 5.95
C ASP A 3 -26.27 21.66 6.43
N PRO A 4 -25.60 21.34 7.56
CA PRO A 4 -25.61 20.01 8.15
C PRO A 4 -26.85 19.79 9.01
N ALA A 5 -27.52 18.68 8.78
CA ALA A 5 -28.56 18.14 9.66
C ALA A 5 -28.08 16.80 10.21
N ALA A 6 -27.93 16.71 11.53
CA ALA A 6 -27.55 15.48 12.21
C ALA A 6 -28.73 14.97 13.04
N THR A 7 -29.14 13.73 12.77
CA THR A 7 -30.32 13.11 13.39
C THR A 7 -29.90 11.78 14.01
N ALA A 8 -30.10 11.64 15.32
CA ALA A 8 -29.97 10.35 16.00
C ALA A 8 -31.07 9.41 15.51
N ALA A 9 -30.80 8.10 15.44
CA ALA A 9 -31.88 7.14 15.23
C ALA A 9 -32.94 7.29 16.33
N ALA A 10 -34.21 7.32 15.95
CA ALA A 10 -35.31 7.49 16.89
C ALA A 10 -35.30 6.38 17.95
N GLU A 11 -35.40 6.77 19.22
CA GLU A 11 -35.55 5.81 20.32
C GLU A 11 -37.02 5.39 20.41
N THR A 12 -37.32 4.20 19.90
CA THR A 12 -38.61 3.56 20.10
C THR A 12 -38.57 2.69 21.35
N THR A 13 -39.73 2.43 21.95
CA THR A 13 -39.85 1.42 23.00
C THR A 13 -39.21 0.11 22.52
N PRO A 14 -38.28 -0.50 23.29
CA PRO A 14 -37.63 -1.73 22.88
C PRO A 14 -38.66 -2.82 22.56
N SER A 15 -38.66 -3.29 21.32
CA SER A 15 -39.44 -4.44 20.87
C SER A 15 -38.52 -5.55 20.41
N LYS A 16 -39.07 -6.73 20.16
CA LYS A 16 -38.32 -7.72 19.40
C LYS A 16 -38.01 -7.18 18.01
N ALA A 17 -36.95 -7.73 17.41
CA ALA A 17 -36.54 -7.37 16.07
C ALA A 17 -37.62 -7.84 15.07
N SER A 18 -38.22 -6.88 14.37
CA SER A 18 -39.24 -7.14 13.35
C SER A 18 -38.67 -7.75 12.06
N ASN A 19 -37.35 -7.70 11.89
CA ASN A 19 -36.62 -8.28 10.77
C ASN A 19 -35.68 -9.37 11.27
N ALA A 20 -35.38 -10.34 10.39
CA ALA A 20 -34.34 -11.33 10.68
C ALA A 20 -32.97 -10.66 10.84
N LEU A 21 -32.19 -11.15 11.80
CA LEU A 21 -30.83 -10.73 12.06
C LEU A 21 -29.88 -11.78 11.50
N SER A 22 -28.88 -11.33 10.74
CA SER A 22 -27.86 -12.20 10.14
C SER A 22 -26.57 -12.16 10.95
N ASN A 23 -25.75 -13.22 10.85
CA ASN A 23 -24.44 -13.33 11.51
C ASN A 23 -24.45 -12.88 12.97
N VAL A 24 -25.42 -13.38 13.74
CA VAL A 24 -25.58 -13.05 15.15
C VAL A 24 -24.50 -13.76 15.96
N TRP A 25 -23.86 -12.99 16.83
CA TRP A 25 -22.89 -13.45 17.82
C TRP A 25 -23.33 -13.05 19.22
N VAL A 26 -23.03 -13.91 20.20
CA VAL A 26 -23.14 -13.62 21.63
C VAL A 26 -21.77 -13.76 22.26
N LEU A 27 -21.26 -12.68 22.84
CA LEU A 27 -19.98 -12.64 23.53
C LEU A 27 -20.24 -12.52 25.04
N GLN A 28 -19.52 -13.30 25.84
CA GLN A 28 -19.60 -13.28 27.30
C GLN A 28 -18.24 -12.93 27.88
N PHE A 29 -18.23 -11.96 28.80
CA PHE A 29 -17.04 -11.52 29.52
C PHE A 29 -17.29 -11.66 31.03
N ASP A 30 -16.30 -12.17 31.77
CA ASP A 30 -16.37 -12.26 33.24
C ASP A 30 -16.25 -10.89 33.92
N GLY A 31 -16.41 -10.86 35.25
CA GLY A 31 -16.32 -9.63 36.03
C GLY A 31 -14.93 -8.97 36.01
N GLY A 32 -13.89 -9.69 35.59
CA GLY A 32 -12.56 -9.15 35.33
C GLY A 32 -12.39 -8.64 33.89
N GLY A 33 -13.41 -8.79 33.05
CA GLY A 33 -13.40 -8.42 31.64
C GLY A 33 -12.72 -9.46 30.74
N THR A 34 -12.44 -10.67 31.18
CA THR A 34 -11.87 -11.72 30.31
C THR A 34 -12.96 -12.36 29.46
N THR A 35 -12.70 -12.57 28.17
CA THR A 35 -13.65 -13.27 27.28
C THR A 35 -13.79 -14.74 27.67
N ARG A 36 -15.01 -15.15 27.98
CA ARG A 36 -15.36 -16.52 28.39
C ARG A 36 -15.97 -17.33 27.25
N ALA A 37 -16.81 -16.69 26.43
CA ALA A 37 -17.45 -17.34 25.30
C ALA A 37 -17.64 -16.35 24.14
N CYS A 38 -17.47 -16.86 22.92
CA CYS A 38 -17.85 -16.20 21.67
C CYS A 38 -18.68 -17.20 20.86
N VAL A 39 -20.01 -17.05 20.91
CA VAL A 39 -20.95 -18.02 20.33
C VAL A 39 -21.48 -17.46 19.01
N TYR A 40 -21.22 -18.16 17.91
CA TYR A 40 -21.85 -17.89 16.63
C TYR A 40 -23.25 -18.50 16.60
N VAL A 41 -24.27 -17.66 16.57
CA VAL A 41 -25.68 -18.06 16.48
C VAL A 41 -26.13 -18.18 15.02
N GLY A 42 -25.54 -17.39 14.12
CA GLY A 42 -25.93 -17.35 12.71
C GLY A 42 -27.18 -16.51 12.50
N THR A 43 -28.19 -17.05 11.82
CA THR A 43 -29.42 -16.30 11.53
C THR A 43 -30.42 -16.43 12.67
N VAL A 44 -30.95 -15.30 13.15
CA VAL A 44 -32.07 -15.25 14.10
C VAL A 44 -33.28 -14.68 13.37
N ASN A 45 -34.35 -15.47 13.28
CA ASN A 45 -35.58 -15.05 12.62
C ASN A 45 -36.23 -13.85 13.34
N ALA A 46 -37.05 -13.09 12.61
CA ALA A 46 -37.86 -12.02 13.20
C ALA A 46 -38.68 -12.53 14.41
N GLU A 47 -38.88 -11.67 15.40
CA GLU A 47 -39.68 -11.95 16.61
C GLU A 47 -39.21 -13.16 17.46
N SER A 48 -38.03 -13.69 17.18
CA SER A 48 -37.47 -14.87 17.84
C SER A 48 -36.50 -14.51 18.96
N ASN A 49 -36.28 -15.44 19.88
CA ASN A 49 -35.27 -15.29 20.93
C ASN A 49 -33.90 -15.74 20.43
N ILE A 50 -32.84 -15.13 20.96
CA ILE A 50 -31.46 -15.57 20.71
C ILE A 50 -31.16 -16.77 21.62
N LEU A 51 -30.63 -17.84 21.05
CA LEU A 51 -30.22 -19.04 21.77
C LEU A 51 -28.70 -19.17 21.67
N ALA A 52 -28.00 -19.10 22.80
CA ALA A 52 -26.55 -19.22 22.88
C ALA A 52 -26.14 -20.01 24.12
N THR A 53 -25.11 -20.85 23.98
CA THR A 53 -24.55 -21.64 25.08
C THR A 53 -23.46 -20.84 25.78
N LEU A 54 -23.72 -20.44 27.03
CA LEU A 54 -22.81 -19.61 27.84
C LEU A 54 -22.30 -20.37 29.07
N GLU A 55 -21.21 -19.88 29.66
CA GLU A 55 -20.68 -20.44 30.91
C GLU A 55 -21.54 -20.01 32.11
N SER A 56 -21.87 -20.95 33.00
CA SER A 56 -22.61 -20.66 34.22
C SER A 56 -21.79 -19.81 35.21
N GLY A 57 -22.44 -18.95 35.98
CA GLY A 57 -21.79 -18.06 36.95
C GLY A 57 -22.50 -16.71 37.07
N GLU A 58 -21.87 -15.76 37.75
CA GLU A 58 -22.46 -14.46 38.09
C GLU A 58 -21.53 -13.31 37.70
N GLY A 59 -22.10 -12.11 37.55
CA GLY A 59 -21.32 -10.90 37.29
C GLY A 59 -20.76 -10.79 35.87
N TYR A 60 -21.38 -11.48 34.91
CA TYR A 60 -20.97 -11.40 33.51
C TYR A 60 -21.46 -10.12 32.82
N SER A 61 -20.72 -9.68 31.81
CA SER A 61 -21.23 -8.81 30.75
C SER A 61 -21.47 -9.63 29.50
N VAL A 62 -22.63 -9.46 28.88
CA VAL A 62 -22.99 -10.14 27.62
C VAL A 62 -23.22 -9.11 26.53
N TRP A 63 -22.55 -9.30 25.41
CA TRP A 63 -22.73 -8.51 24.21
C TRP A 63 -23.40 -9.33 23.11
N VAL A 64 -24.34 -8.70 22.41
CA VAL A 64 -24.93 -9.26 21.20
C VAL A 64 -24.49 -8.41 20.02
N VAL A 65 -24.00 -9.07 18.97
CA VAL A 65 -23.65 -8.44 17.69
C VAL A 65 -24.48 -9.09 16.60
N ALA A 66 -25.29 -8.32 15.88
CA ALA A 66 -25.95 -8.74 14.64
C ALA A 66 -25.30 -8.04 13.45
N ASN A 67 -25.46 -8.62 12.26
CA ASN A 67 -24.65 -8.29 11.08
C ASN A 67 -23.15 -8.29 11.43
N GLY A 68 -22.77 -9.24 12.29
CA GLY A 68 -21.41 -9.43 12.73
C GLY A 68 -20.54 -10.08 11.65
N PRO A 69 -19.29 -10.40 12.00
CA PRO A 69 -18.38 -11.05 11.08
C PRO A 69 -18.79 -12.51 10.83
N GLY A 70 -18.21 -13.14 9.80
CA GLY A 70 -18.48 -14.54 9.48
C GLY A 70 -18.05 -15.50 10.60
N ASN A 71 -18.60 -16.72 10.59
CA ASN A 71 -18.29 -17.76 11.59
C ASN A 71 -16.77 -17.93 11.77
N GLY A 72 -16.34 -18.06 13.03
CA GLY A 72 -14.93 -18.22 13.40
C GLY A 72 -14.14 -16.92 13.57
N SER A 73 -14.73 -15.76 13.27
CA SER A 73 -14.01 -14.47 13.40
C SER A 73 -13.84 -14.01 14.84
N PHE A 74 -14.86 -14.19 15.70
CA PHE A 74 -14.71 -13.97 17.13
C PHE A 74 -14.29 -15.26 17.83
N THR A 75 -13.32 -15.14 18.72
CA THR A 75 -12.80 -16.22 19.57
C THR A 75 -12.58 -15.67 20.97
N THR A 76 -12.27 -16.54 21.93
CA THR A 76 -11.87 -16.12 23.29
C THR A 76 -10.52 -15.41 23.34
N SER A 77 -9.78 -15.36 22.22
CA SER A 77 -8.54 -14.60 22.05
C SER A 77 -8.72 -13.35 21.19
N ASN A 78 -9.88 -13.17 20.55
CA ASN A 78 -10.17 -12.03 19.69
C ASN A 78 -11.69 -11.74 19.67
N PRO A 79 -12.20 -10.85 20.53
CA PRO A 79 -11.46 -10.11 21.56
C PRO A 79 -11.02 -11.01 22.72
N ALA A 80 -9.84 -10.78 23.30
CA ALA A 80 -9.40 -11.48 24.51
C ALA A 80 -10.00 -10.89 25.79
N THR A 81 -10.31 -9.59 25.75
CA THR A 81 -10.89 -8.85 26.87
C THR A 81 -12.05 -7.96 26.45
N LEU A 82 -12.90 -7.58 27.40
CA LEU A 82 -13.95 -6.59 27.23
C LEU A 82 -13.38 -5.26 26.76
N SER A 83 -12.23 -4.85 27.31
CA SER A 83 -11.53 -3.64 26.87
C SER A 83 -11.14 -3.71 25.39
N ASP A 84 -10.64 -4.85 24.91
CA ASP A 84 -10.36 -5.02 23.47
C ASP A 84 -11.63 -4.84 22.63
N PHE A 85 -12.73 -5.43 23.09
CA PHE A 85 -14.00 -5.37 22.38
C PHE A 85 -14.62 -3.97 22.35
N GLU A 86 -14.46 -3.21 23.42
CA GLU A 86 -15.02 -1.86 23.60
C GLU A 86 -14.11 -0.73 23.06
N SER A 87 -12.89 -1.04 22.62
CA SER A 87 -11.91 -0.03 22.15
C SER A 87 -11.22 -0.32 20.81
N LYS A 88 -11.31 -1.53 20.24
CA LYS A 88 -10.65 -1.83 18.96
C LYS A 88 -11.60 -1.72 17.77
N LEU A 89 -11.06 -1.34 16.62
CA LEU A 89 -11.75 -1.31 15.31
C LEU A 89 -11.86 -2.73 14.72
N LEU A 90 -12.65 -3.57 15.38
CA LEU A 90 -12.78 -4.99 15.04
C LEU A 90 -13.63 -5.25 13.78
N TYR A 91 -14.52 -4.33 13.39
CA TYR A 91 -15.23 -4.41 12.11
C TYR A 91 -14.39 -3.74 11.02
N THR A 92 -13.91 -4.51 10.05
CA THR A 92 -13.13 -4.01 8.91
C THR A 92 -13.82 -4.27 7.56
N GLY A 93 -15.11 -4.63 7.58
CA GLY A 93 -15.88 -4.90 6.38
C GLY A 93 -16.27 -3.62 5.63
N ASN A 94 -16.57 -3.74 4.34
CA ASN A 94 -17.13 -2.64 3.56
C ASN A 94 -18.66 -2.64 3.66
N THR A 95 -19.25 -1.51 4.05
CA THR A 95 -20.70 -1.34 4.19
C THR A 95 -21.24 -0.54 3.02
N THR A 96 -22.24 -1.08 2.32
CA THR A 96 -22.83 -0.44 1.13
C THR A 96 -24.32 -0.11 1.29
N SER A 97 -24.95 -0.58 2.37
CA SER A 97 -26.36 -0.31 2.68
C SER A 97 -26.65 -0.36 4.18
N ASP A 98 -27.77 0.24 4.59
CA ASP A 98 -28.22 0.27 5.99
C ASP A 98 -28.40 -1.14 6.58
N SER A 99 -28.75 -2.13 5.76
CA SER A 99 -28.97 -3.52 6.18
C SER A 99 -27.68 -4.27 6.51
N GLN A 100 -26.52 -3.76 6.07
CA GLN A 100 -25.21 -4.37 6.32
C GLN A 100 -24.51 -3.80 7.56
N ILE A 101 -25.02 -2.71 8.13
CA ILE A 101 -24.42 -2.07 9.31
C ILE A 101 -24.48 -3.04 10.49
N PRO A 102 -23.35 -3.28 11.20
CA PRO A 102 -23.37 -4.04 12.44
C PRO A 102 -24.25 -3.40 13.51
N LEU A 103 -25.01 -4.23 14.22
CA LEU A 103 -25.85 -3.82 15.34
C LEU A 103 -25.31 -4.44 16.63
N CYS A 104 -25.10 -3.64 17.67
CA CYS A 104 -24.46 -4.08 18.90
C CYS A 104 -25.27 -3.65 20.12
N GLY A 105 -25.31 -4.48 21.16
CA GLY A 105 -25.92 -4.13 22.43
C GLY A 105 -25.33 -4.92 23.59
N LYS A 106 -25.38 -4.32 24.78
CA LYS A 106 -24.78 -4.84 26.02
C LYS A 106 -25.86 -5.13 27.05
N ILE A 107 -25.65 -6.20 27.81
CA ILE A 107 -26.34 -6.48 29.08
C ILE A 107 -25.25 -6.66 30.15
N GLU A 108 -25.40 -5.97 31.27
CA GLU A 108 -24.50 -6.05 32.42
C GLU A 108 -25.14 -6.80 33.59
N ASN A 109 -24.33 -7.20 34.57
CA ASN A 109 -24.77 -7.90 35.77
C ASN A 109 -25.59 -9.17 35.43
N VAL A 110 -25.09 -9.93 34.46
CA VAL A 110 -25.72 -11.15 33.98
C VAL A 110 -25.29 -12.33 34.86
N THR A 111 -26.27 -13.09 35.31
CA THR A 111 -26.09 -14.38 35.98
C THR A 111 -26.62 -15.49 35.08
N VAL A 112 -25.78 -16.47 34.78
CA VAL A 112 -26.11 -17.65 33.97
C VAL A 112 -26.27 -18.84 34.92
N LEU A 113 -27.50 -19.30 35.09
CA LEU A 113 -27.81 -20.44 35.95
C LEU A 113 -27.47 -21.76 35.26
N LYS A 114 -27.17 -22.80 36.05
CA LYS A 114 -26.85 -24.15 35.55
C LYS A 114 -27.97 -24.80 34.73
N ASN A 115 -29.21 -24.35 34.90
CA ASN A 115 -30.37 -24.80 34.12
C ASN A 115 -30.52 -24.04 32.78
N GLY A 116 -29.56 -23.18 32.42
CA GLY A 116 -29.56 -22.41 31.17
C GLY A 116 -30.34 -21.10 31.22
N GLN A 117 -30.93 -20.73 32.36
CA GLN A 117 -31.63 -19.46 32.51
C GLN A 117 -30.66 -18.29 32.71
N LEU A 118 -30.96 -17.17 32.06
CA LEU A 118 -30.26 -15.89 32.21
C LEU A 118 -31.05 -14.98 33.16
N LEU A 119 -30.36 -14.40 34.12
CA LEU A 119 -30.88 -13.40 35.05
C LEU A 119 -30.09 -12.10 34.87
N VAL A 120 -30.78 -10.96 35.00
CA VAL A 120 -30.15 -9.63 35.00
C VAL A 120 -30.52 -8.94 36.30
N GLY A 121 -29.52 -8.68 37.15
CA GLY A 121 -29.76 -8.25 38.53
C GLY A 121 -30.51 -9.30 39.35
N ASN A 122 -31.53 -8.89 40.12
CA ASN A 122 -32.25 -9.75 41.07
C ASN A 122 -33.61 -10.27 40.55
N ASN A 123 -33.96 -10.03 39.27
CA ASN A 123 -35.33 -10.22 38.79
C ASN A 123 -35.48 -11.50 37.95
N ASN A 124 -36.01 -12.58 38.56
CA ASN A 124 -36.13 -13.91 37.93
C ASN A 124 -37.36 -14.09 37.02
N ALA A 125 -38.18 -13.05 36.85
CA ALA A 125 -39.48 -13.16 36.19
C ALA A 125 -39.49 -12.71 34.72
N THR A 126 -38.42 -12.12 34.20
CA THR A 126 -38.40 -11.51 32.85
C THR A 126 -37.24 -12.05 32.04
N VAL A 127 -37.53 -12.54 30.84
CA VAL A 127 -36.49 -12.90 29.86
C VAL A 127 -35.69 -11.62 29.55
N PRO A 128 -34.35 -11.62 29.74
CA PRO A 128 -33.54 -10.45 29.45
C PRO A 128 -33.71 -9.97 28.01
N SER A 129 -33.80 -8.66 27.83
CA SER A 129 -33.81 -8.01 26.51
C SER A 129 -32.57 -7.14 26.34
N VAL A 130 -32.09 -7.02 25.10
CA VAL A 130 -30.96 -6.16 24.73
C VAL A 130 -31.40 -5.22 23.61
N LEU A 131 -31.13 -3.93 23.77
CA LEU A 131 -31.28 -2.95 22.71
C LEU A 131 -30.05 -2.98 21.82
N LEU A 132 -30.23 -3.23 20.53
CA LEU A 132 -29.15 -3.19 19.55
C LEU A 132 -29.12 -1.84 18.84
N ARG A 133 -27.95 -1.22 18.76
CA ARG A 133 -27.71 0.03 18.03
C ARG A 133 -26.68 -0.16 16.93
N ARG A 134 -26.77 0.64 15.87
CA ARG A 134 -25.77 0.63 14.79
C ARG A 134 -24.38 0.97 15.33
N ALA A 135 -23.37 0.25 14.88
CA ALA A 135 -21.95 0.50 15.20
C ALA A 135 -21.29 1.53 14.27
N GLN A 136 -22.00 1.98 13.24
CA GLN A 136 -21.54 2.98 12.27
C GLN A 136 -22.56 4.12 12.15
N ALA A 137 -22.09 5.24 11.62
CA ALA A 137 -22.89 6.36 11.15
C ALA A 137 -23.21 6.21 9.66
N ARG A 138 -24.31 6.82 9.22
CA ARG A 138 -24.57 7.10 7.81
C ARG A 138 -24.28 8.58 7.54
N VAL A 139 -23.57 8.87 6.47
CA VAL A 139 -23.26 10.22 6.03
C VAL A 139 -23.76 10.39 4.61
N ASP A 140 -24.72 11.28 4.41
CA ASP A 140 -25.26 11.66 3.12
C ASP A 140 -24.81 13.08 2.76
N MET A 141 -24.35 13.28 1.53
CA MET A 141 -24.16 14.60 0.95
C MET A 141 -25.09 14.77 -0.24
N ILE A 142 -25.89 15.83 -0.20
CA ILE A 142 -26.72 16.29 -1.33
C ILE A 142 -25.95 17.44 -1.96
N LEU A 143 -25.39 17.24 -3.15
CA LEU A 143 -24.50 18.19 -3.82
C LEU A 143 -25.16 18.83 -5.04
N GLU A 144 -25.20 20.17 -5.02
CA GLU A 144 -25.43 21.00 -6.19
C GLU A 144 -24.10 21.64 -6.61
N TYR A 145 -23.55 21.20 -7.75
CA TYR A 145 -22.31 21.72 -8.33
C TYR A 145 -22.57 22.40 -9.68
N ASP A 146 -22.34 23.71 -9.75
CA ASP A 146 -22.58 24.54 -10.94
C ASP A 146 -21.53 25.67 -11.03
N VAL A 147 -20.29 25.30 -11.33
CA VAL A 147 -19.18 26.25 -11.49
C VAL A 147 -18.87 26.46 -12.96
N ASN A 148 -19.21 27.64 -13.49
CA ASN A 148 -18.90 27.98 -14.87
C ASN A 148 -17.38 28.06 -15.08
N GLY A 149 -16.85 27.24 -15.99
CA GLY A 149 -15.42 27.10 -16.27
C GLY A 149 -14.73 25.95 -15.55
N ALA A 150 -15.45 25.15 -14.76
CA ALA A 150 -14.92 23.95 -14.13
C ALA A 150 -15.81 22.72 -14.37
N VAL A 151 -15.19 21.55 -14.48
CA VAL A 151 -15.84 20.24 -14.61
C VAL A 151 -15.77 19.52 -13.27
N PHE A 152 -16.86 18.88 -12.87
CA PHE A 152 -16.95 18.13 -11.63
C PHE A 152 -16.37 16.71 -11.77
N ASP A 153 -15.50 16.30 -10.85
CA ASP A 153 -14.84 14.99 -10.85
C ASP A 153 -15.46 14.00 -9.86
N GLY A 154 -15.90 14.48 -8.69
CA GLY A 154 -16.44 13.63 -7.65
C GLY A 154 -16.28 14.20 -6.24
N ALA A 155 -16.71 13.41 -5.25
CA ALA A 155 -16.59 13.74 -3.83
C ALA A 155 -16.18 12.51 -3.02
N TRP A 156 -15.32 12.72 -2.02
CA TRP A 156 -14.68 11.65 -1.27
C TRP A 156 -14.48 11.99 0.20
N LEU A 157 -14.50 10.98 1.06
CA LEU A 157 -14.14 11.12 2.48
C LEU A 157 -12.63 10.94 2.71
N TYR A 158 -12.11 11.75 3.63
CA TYR A 158 -10.73 11.73 4.11
C TYR A 158 -10.69 11.60 5.64
N ASN A 159 -9.59 11.08 6.18
CA ASN A 159 -9.45 10.73 7.60
C ASN A 159 -10.61 9.85 8.10
N VAL A 160 -10.86 8.75 7.39
CA VAL A 160 -11.95 7.81 7.73
C VAL A 160 -11.40 6.72 8.63
N PRO A 161 -12.02 6.40 9.78
CA PRO A 161 -11.62 5.23 10.56
C PRO A 161 -11.51 3.98 9.69
N THR A 162 -10.45 3.18 9.86
CA THR A 162 -10.21 1.93 9.09
C THR A 162 -11.26 0.84 9.35
N GLY A 163 -12.18 1.09 10.28
CA GLY A 163 -13.23 0.18 10.67
C GLY A 163 -14.22 0.80 11.65
N ALA A 164 -14.94 -0.06 12.36
CA ALA A 164 -15.80 0.32 13.49
C ALA A 164 -15.53 -0.58 14.69
N CYS A 165 -15.72 -0.04 15.89
CA CYS A 165 -15.71 -0.83 17.12
C CYS A 165 -17.09 -1.43 17.38
N TYR A 166 -17.19 -2.73 17.63
CA TYR A 166 -18.48 -3.33 17.98
C TYR A 166 -18.94 -2.86 19.37
N GLY A 167 -18.07 -2.91 20.37
CA GLY A 167 -18.42 -2.67 21.77
C GLY A 167 -18.33 -1.23 22.26
N LEU A 168 -18.12 -0.21 21.40
CA LEU A 168 -17.92 1.16 21.89
C LEU A 168 -19.14 1.63 22.69
N LEU A 169 -18.88 2.08 23.91
CA LEU A 169 -19.89 2.61 24.81
C LEU A 169 -20.38 3.99 24.33
N GLU A 170 -21.64 4.31 24.59
CA GLU A 170 -22.19 5.63 24.26
C GLU A 170 -21.41 6.75 24.98
N SER A 171 -20.99 6.49 26.22
CA SER A 171 -20.19 7.38 27.06
C SER A 171 -18.72 7.49 26.67
N ALA A 172 -18.28 6.84 25.58
CA ALA A 172 -16.89 6.95 25.14
C ALA A 172 -16.52 8.42 24.89
N ALA A 173 -15.39 8.84 25.46
CA ALA A 173 -14.93 10.21 25.37
C ALA A 173 -14.54 10.61 23.92
N ASP A 174 -14.43 11.92 23.71
CA ASP A 174 -13.68 12.43 22.55
C ASP A 174 -12.26 11.84 22.55
N GLY A 175 -11.70 11.61 21.37
CA GLY A 175 -10.42 10.94 21.21
C GLY A 175 -10.50 9.64 20.43
N PHE A 176 -11.66 9.00 20.33
CA PHE A 176 -11.83 7.69 19.67
C PHE A 176 -12.11 7.76 18.16
N PRO A 177 -11.45 6.97 17.29
CA PRO A 177 -10.30 6.11 17.56
C PRO A 177 -9.07 6.97 17.84
N GLU A 178 -8.07 6.39 18.51
CA GLU A 178 -6.80 7.11 18.77
C GLU A 178 -6.25 7.72 17.48
N ALA A 179 -5.81 8.98 17.56
CA ALA A 179 -5.27 9.79 16.48
C ALA A 179 -3.92 9.25 15.96
N ALA A 180 -3.95 8.12 15.26
CA ALA A 180 -2.79 7.44 14.72
C ALA A 180 -3.07 6.96 13.28
N SER A 181 -2.07 7.03 12.40
CA SER A 181 -2.20 6.68 10.98
C SER A 181 -2.72 5.27 10.72
N GLY A 182 -2.47 4.30 11.62
CA GLY A 182 -3.01 2.94 11.50
C GLY A 182 -4.52 2.82 11.73
N ASN A 183 -5.14 3.82 12.37
CA ASN A 183 -6.57 3.82 12.68
C ASN A 183 -7.40 4.57 11.63
N PHE A 184 -6.76 5.28 10.70
CA PHE A 184 -7.44 6.10 9.71
C PHE A 184 -6.91 5.81 8.31
N SER A 185 -7.83 5.55 7.39
CA SER A 185 -7.58 5.54 5.96
C SER A 185 -7.68 6.96 5.40
N TYR A 186 -7.04 7.19 4.25
CA TYR A 186 -7.15 8.43 3.49
C TYR A 186 -6.67 9.67 4.28
N THR A 187 -5.63 9.49 5.10
CA THR A 187 -5.00 10.56 5.88
C THR A 187 -4.04 11.32 4.98
N GLU A 188 -4.16 12.65 4.92
CA GLU A 188 -3.48 13.55 3.96
C GLU A 188 -2.20 13.01 3.30
N GLY A 189 -2.26 12.91 1.98
CA GLY A 189 -1.30 12.20 1.16
C GLY A 189 -2.06 11.17 0.34
N PHE A 190 -1.94 11.30 -0.98
CA PHE A 190 -2.44 10.36 -1.98
C PHE A 190 -1.77 8.99 -1.79
N ALA A 191 -2.14 8.27 -0.73
CA ALA A 191 -1.56 6.98 -0.41
C ALA A 191 -1.96 5.98 -1.50
N ASP A 192 -0.93 5.32 -2.03
CA ASP A 192 -0.95 4.42 -3.17
C ASP A 192 -2.06 3.34 -3.04
N GLY A 193 -2.85 3.14 -4.10
CA GLY A 193 -3.76 1.99 -4.25
C GLY A 193 -5.06 2.01 -3.42
N ALA A 194 -5.33 3.04 -2.62
CA ALA A 194 -6.61 3.20 -1.94
C ALA A 194 -7.51 4.17 -2.73
N VAL A 195 -8.44 3.63 -3.53
CA VAL A 195 -9.55 4.42 -4.07
C VAL A 195 -10.24 5.06 -2.85
N HIS A 196 -10.21 6.38 -2.78
CA HIS A 196 -10.96 7.15 -1.80
C HIS A 196 -12.39 6.60 -1.72
N ALA A 197 -12.99 6.50 -0.53
CA ALA A 197 -14.35 5.99 -0.43
C ALA A 197 -15.29 6.87 -1.27
N GLN A 198 -15.61 6.44 -2.48
CA GLN A 198 -16.56 7.10 -3.35
C GLN A 198 -17.93 6.72 -2.84
N GLY A 199 -18.74 7.72 -2.46
CA GLY A 199 -20.10 7.44 -2.05
C GLY A 199 -20.85 6.79 -3.20
N THR A 200 -21.77 5.88 -2.90
CA THR A 200 -22.68 5.36 -3.93
C THR A 200 -23.46 6.54 -4.50
N GLN A 201 -23.13 6.98 -5.71
CA GLN A 201 -23.84 8.07 -6.36
C GLN A 201 -25.18 7.53 -6.82
N THR A 202 -26.28 8.03 -6.25
CA THR A 202 -27.61 7.78 -6.82
C THR A 202 -27.84 8.74 -7.98
N ALA A 203 -28.88 8.48 -8.80
CA ALA A 203 -29.45 9.55 -9.61
C ALA A 203 -29.71 10.77 -8.69
N ASP A 204 -29.39 11.98 -9.16
CA ASP A 204 -29.60 13.25 -8.46
C ASP A 204 -28.48 13.77 -7.53
N GLY A 205 -27.22 13.35 -7.69
CA GLY A 205 -26.08 14.04 -7.05
C GLY A 205 -25.96 13.80 -5.53
N ILE A 206 -26.55 12.71 -5.04
CA ILE A 206 -26.44 12.28 -3.64
C ILE A 206 -25.29 11.28 -3.50
N TYR A 207 -24.45 11.51 -2.50
CA TYR A 207 -23.37 10.60 -2.10
C TYR A 207 -23.66 10.06 -0.70
N THR A 208 -23.62 8.74 -0.54
CA THR A 208 -23.81 8.07 0.75
C THR A 208 -22.57 7.29 1.16
N TRP A 209 -22.16 7.45 2.42
CA TRP A 209 -21.09 6.72 3.07
C TRP A 209 -21.52 6.14 4.41
N TYR A 210 -20.80 5.08 4.82
CA TYR A 210 -20.92 4.48 6.13
C TYR A 210 -19.54 4.46 6.79
N MET A 211 -19.46 4.88 8.05
CA MET A 211 -18.18 4.96 8.76
C MET A 211 -18.37 4.67 10.25
N GLY A 212 -17.33 4.12 10.89
CA GLY A 212 -17.28 4.01 12.35
C GLY A 212 -17.26 5.38 13.02
N ASP A 213 -17.36 5.40 14.35
CA ASP A 213 -17.20 6.63 15.12
C ASP A 213 -15.88 7.33 14.78
N ASN A 214 -15.92 8.65 14.64
CA ASN A 214 -14.76 9.52 14.70
C ASN A 214 -15.05 10.68 15.65
N ARG A 215 -14.64 10.54 16.91
CA ARG A 215 -14.93 11.46 18.01
C ARG A 215 -13.81 12.49 18.16
N ARG A 216 -13.77 13.52 17.32
CA ARG A 216 -12.75 14.60 17.39
C ARG A 216 -13.09 15.76 18.33
N GLY A 217 -14.24 15.72 18.97
CA GLY A 217 -14.73 16.71 19.92
C GLY A 217 -15.31 17.98 19.30
N THR A 218 -15.59 18.94 20.18
CA THR A 218 -16.17 20.24 19.83
C THR A 218 -15.21 21.36 20.21
N LYS A 219 -15.08 22.38 19.34
CA LYS A 219 -14.29 23.58 19.59
C LYS A 219 -15.21 24.81 19.65
N SER A 220 -15.46 25.31 20.86
CA SER A 220 -16.37 26.45 21.11
C SER A 220 -15.96 27.74 20.39
N ASP A 221 -14.66 27.92 20.13
CA ASP A 221 -14.11 29.15 19.58
C ASP A 221 -14.31 29.27 18.05
N ILE A 222 -14.83 28.21 17.42
CA ILE A 222 -15.23 28.23 16.02
C ILE A 222 -16.69 28.71 15.93
N LEU A 223 -16.86 30.00 15.68
CA LEU A 223 -18.16 30.68 15.64
C LEU A 223 -18.73 30.80 14.22
N TYR A 224 -17.87 30.74 13.21
CA TYR A 224 -18.24 30.90 11.81
C TYR A 224 -17.87 29.67 10.98
N GLU A 225 -18.68 29.39 9.96
CA GLU A 225 -18.51 28.22 9.08
C GLU A 225 -17.14 28.20 8.40
N ILE A 226 -16.65 29.37 7.96
CA ILE A 226 -15.32 29.51 7.33
C ILE A 226 -14.17 29.09 8.25
N GLN A 227 -14.36 29.18 9.56
CA GLN A 227 -13.35 28.77 10.53
C GLN A 227 -13.32 27.25 10.73
N LYS A 228 -14.33 26.50 10.27
CA LYS A 228 -14.34 25.03 10.31
C LYS A 228 -13.56 24.47 9.12
N ASN A 229 -12.24 24.54 9.22
CA ASN A 229 -11.30 24.23 8.14
C ASN A 229 -10.05 23.50 8.67
N GLN A 230 -9.11 23.16 7.79
CA GLN A 230 -7.89 22.41 8.11
C GLN A 230 -7.02 23.02 9.22
N TYR A 231 -6.99 24.34 9.37
CA TYR A 231 -6.15 25.00 10.39
C TYR A 231 -6.74 24.89 11.79
N ASN A 232 -8.06 24.75 11.90
CA ASN A 232 -8.76 24.68 13.17
C ASN A 232 -9.30 23.28 13.48
N ALA A 233 -9.34 22.38 12.50
CA ALA A 233 -9.77 21.00 12.69
C ALA A 233 -8.81 20.24 13.62
N PRO A 234 -9.31 19.44 14.57
CA PRO A 234 -8.49 18.45 15.25
C PRO A 234 -7.85 17.48 14.26
N GLN A 235 -6.66 16.97 14.59
CA GLN A 235 -5.98 15.95 13.79
C GLN A 235 -6.91 14.75 13.53
N TYR A 236 -6.93 14.26 12.29
CA TYR A 236 -7.81 13.18 11.82
C TYR A 236 -9.31 13.47 11.90
N ALA A 237 -9.73 14.74 11.94
CA ALA A 237 -11.13 15.07 11.69
C ALA A 237 -11.53 14.66 10.27
N THR A 238 -12.62 13.91 10.15
CA THR A 238 -13.15 13.49 8.86
C THR A 238 -13.72 14.68 8.12
N TYR A 239 -13.43 14.76 6.82
CA TYR A 239 -13.99 15.75 5.92
C TYR A 239 -14.31 15.14 4.57
N ILE A 240 -15.25 15.77 3.85
CA ILE A 240 -15.54 15.51 2.45
C ILE A 240 -14.70 16.47 1.62
N ARG A 241 -13.97 15.96 0.63
CA ARG A 241 -13.36 16.77 -0.43
C ARG A 241 -14.14 16.60 -1.71
N ILE A 242 -14.67 17.70 -2.21
CA ILE A 242 -15.35 17.82 -3.50
C ILE A 242 -14.29 18.30 -4.50
N LYS A 243 -14.14 17.60 -5.62
CA LYS A 243 -13.13 17.88 -6.65
C LYS A 243 -13.81 18.27 -7.94
N GLY A 244 -13.25 19.29 -8.58
CA GLY A 244 -13.40 19.53 -10.00
C GLY A 244 -12.06 19.99 -10.59
N HIS A 245 -12.02 20.14 -11.91
CA HIS A 245 -10.88 20.70 -12.62
C HIS A 245 -11.30 21.83 -13.55
N GLU A 246 -10.36 22.68 -13.95
CA GLU A 246 -10.62 23.74 -14.93
C GLU A 246 -10.97 23.12 -16.28
N GLN A 247 -12.05 23.57 -16.91
CA GLN A 247 -12.46 23.04 -18.22
C GLN A 247 -11.38 23.25 -19.30
N SER A 248 -10.56 24.29 -19.16
CA SER A 248 -9.45 24.59 -20.07
C SER A 248 -8.18 23.78 -19.79
N ASP A 249 -8.06 23.15 -18.62
CA ASP A 249 -6.81 22.52 -18.15
C ASP A 249 -7.10 21.49 -17.04
N GLU A 250 -7.21 20.21 -17.42
CA GLU A 250 -7.51 19.10 -16.50
C GLU A 250 -6.45 18.90 -15.39
N THR A 251 -5.29 19.56 -15.48
CA THR A 251 -4.23 19.50 -14.46
C THR A 251 -4.39 20.55 -13.36
N LYS A 252 -5.33 21.50 -13.53
CA LYS A 252 -5.66 22.52 -12.54
C LYS A 252 -6.94 22.15 -11.82
N TYR A 253 -6.80 21.80 -10.56
CA TYR A 253 -7.92 21.40 -9.73
C TYR A 253 -8.52 22.56 -8.96
N LEU A 254 -9.79 22.35 -8.63
CA LEU A 254 -10.57 23.11 -7.69
C LEU A 254 -11.10 22.12 -6.63
N PHE A 255 -10.74 22.36 -5.37
CA PHE A 255 -11.19 21.56 -4.24
C PHE A 255 -12.05 22.40 -3.29
N HIS A 256 -13.07 21.76 -2.74
CA HIS A 256 -13.89 22.28 -1.63
C HIS A 256 -13.96 21.24 -0.52
N ASP A 257 -13.48 21.62 0.67
CA ASP A 257 -13.45 20.76 1.84
C ASP A 257 -14.58 21.08 2.82
N VAL A 258 -15.28 20.04 3.27
CA VAL A 258 -16.39 20.11 4.22
C VAL A 258 -16.12 19.20 5.41
N TYR A 259 -15.71 19.77 6.53
CA TYR A 259 -15.48 19.01 7.77
C TYR A 259 -16.78 18.53 8.39
N LEU A 260 -16.83 17.23 8.69
CA LEU A 260 -18.00 16.58 9.26
C LEU A 260 -18.24 16.99 10.71
N GLY A 261 -19.43 16.67 11.21
CA GLY A 261 -19.84 16.87 12.59
C GLY A 261 -21.28 17.39 12.71
N LYS A 262 -21.78 17.47 13.94
CA LYS A 262 -23.18 17.83 14.22
C LYS A 262 -23.53 19.25 13.80
N THR A 263 -22.56 20.17 13.87
CA THR A 263 -22.74 21.59 13.56
C THR A 263 -21.83 22.00 12.41
N LYS A 264 -22.19 23.08 11.70
CA LYS A 264 -21.36 23.65 10.64
C LYS A 264 -20.17 24.47 11.14
N THR A 265 -20.01 24.60 12.46
CA THR A 265 -18.99 25.45 13.07
C THR A 265 -18.07 24.66 14.00
N SER A 266 -18.57 24.17 15.13
CA SER A 266 -17.72 23.76 16.26
C SER A 266 -17.53 22.26 16.44
N ASP A 267 -18.47 21.44 15.99
CA ASP A 267 -18.48 19.99 16.27
C ASP A 267 -17.78 19.21 15.14
N PHE A 268 -16.83 18.33 15.49
CA PHE A 268 -16.11 17.45 14.56
C PHE A 268 -16.40 15.96 14.81
N ASN A 269 -17.45 15.66 15.58
CA ASN A 269 -17.83 14.31 15.98
C ASN A 269 -18.74 13.64 14.94
N VAL A 270 -18.32 12.47 14.45
CA VAL A 270 -19.18 11.52 13.76
C VAL A 270 -19.46 10.36 14.69
N LEU A 271 -20.72 10.16 15.07
CA LEU A 271 -21.13 9.19 16.08
C LEU A 271 -21.90 8.04 15.44
N ARG A 272 -21.69 6.81 15.92
CA ARG A 272 -22.48 5.65 15.52
C ARG A 272 -23.97 5.85 15.75
N ASN A 273 -24.82 5.15 15.00
CA ASN A 273 -26.28 5.21 15.16
C ASN A 273 -26.90 6.60 14.90
N TRP A 274 -26.17 7.46 14.19
CA TRP A 274 -26.64 8.74 13.67
C TRP A 274 -26.64 8.72 12.15
N SER A 275 -27.53 9.52 11.57
CA SER A 275 -27.48 9.93 10.17
C SER A 275 -27.11 11.40 10.10
N TYR A 276 -26.15 11.74 9.24
CA TYR A 276 -25.74 13.10 8.94
C TYR A 276 -26.08 13.41 7.49
N THR A 277 -26.77 14.52 7.25
CA THR A 277 -27.10 15.01 5.91
C THR A 277 -26.46 16.37 5.71
N PHE A 278 -25.56 16.48 4.75
CA PHE A 278 -24.92 17.72 4.35
C PHE A 278 -25.51 18.20 3.03
N ARG A 279 -26.19 19.35 3.06
CA ARG A 279 -26.61 20.03 1.83
C ARG A 279 -25.51 20.99 1.42
N VAL A 280 -24.89 20.73 0.27
CA VAL A 280 -23.76 21.51 -0.22
C VAL A 280 -24.12 22.12 -1.57
N ARG A 281 -24.02 23.44 -1.66
CA ARG A 281 -24.16 24.18 -2.92
C ARG A 281 -22.88 24.93 -3.25
N ILE A 282 -22.32 24.63 -4.42
CA ILE A 282 -21.12 25.24 -5.00
C ILE A 282 -21.52 25.79 -6.36
N GLY A 283 -21.55 27.12 -6.49
CA GLY A 283 -21.91 27.78 -7.74
C GLY A 283 -21.05 29.02 -8.01
N GLY A 284 -21.21 29.61 -9.20
CA GLY A 284 -20.50 30.84 -9.61
C GLY A 284 -19.54 30.61 -10.77
N THR A 285 -18.56 31.50 -10.94
CA THR A 285 -17.51 31.38 -11.98
C THR A 285 -16.21 30.84 -11.42
N LEU A 286 -15.39 30.19 -12.24
CA LEU A 286 -14.05 29.74 -11.87
C LEU A 286 -13.20 30.85 -11.25
N ASP A 287 -13.25 32.08 -11.80
CA ASP A 287 -12.51 33.23 -11.27
C ASP A 287 -12.94 33.61 -9.85
N GLN A 288 -14.24 33.51 -9.54
CA GLN A 288 -14.74 33.72 -8.18
C GLN A 288 -14.19 32.65 -7.22
N HIS A 289 -14.11 31.39 -7.66
CA HIS A 289 -13.55 30.31 -6.86
C HIS A 289 -12.03 30.44 -6.66
N LYS A 290 -11.29 30.91 -7.68
CA LYS A 290 -9.87 31.26 -7.54
C LYS A 290 -9.65 32.39 -6.54
N ALA A 291 -10.51 33.41 -6.54
CA ALA A 291 -10.48 34.47 -5.54
C ALA A 291 -10.85 33.95 -4.14
N LEU A 292 -11.82 33.03 -4.03
CA LEU A 292 -12.17 32.36 -2.78
C LEU A 292 -11.00 31.54 -2.23
N ALA A 293 -10.26 30.82 -3.07
CA ALA A 293 -9.10 30.03 -2.62
C ALA A 293 -8.01 30.87 -1.93
N ALA A 294 -7.97 32.19 -2.17
CA ALA A 294 -7.05 33.10 -1.50
C ALA A 294 -7.54 33.58 -0.11
N SER A 295 -8.82 33.37 0.22
CA SER A 295 -9.46 33.96 1.42
C SER A 295 -10.26 32.97 2.27
N ASP A 296 -10.71 31.86 1.69
CA ASP A 296 -11.44 30.79 2.35
C ASP A 296 -10.58 29.51 2.35
N PRO A 297 -10.02 29.10 3.50
CA PRO A 297 -9.18 27.91 3.62
C PRO A 297 -9.83 26.59 3.24
N ARG A 298 -11.15 26.57 3.04
CA ARG A 298 -11.89 25.38 2.60
C ARG A 298 -11.86 25.23 1.08
N VAL A 299 -11.45 26.26 0.36
CA VAL A 299 -11.34 26.27 -1.11
C VAL A 299 -9.87 26.27 -1.48
N SER A 300 -9.49 25.41 -2.42
CA SER A 300 -8.13 25.37 -2.96
C SER A 300 -8.20 25.27 -4.47
N ALA A 301 -7.39 26.06 -5.18
CA ALA A 301 -7.35 26.06 -6.64
C ALA A 301 -5.90 26.13 -7.12
N GLY A 302 -5.58 25.38 -8.17
CA GLY A 302 -4.23 25.40 -8.75
C GLY A 302 -3.82 24.07 -9.36
N VAL A 303 -2.55 24.00 -9.77
CA VAL A 303 -1.94 22.75 -10.21
C VAL A 303 -1.68 21.88 -8.99
N PHE A 304 -2.26 20.69 -8.94
CA PHE A 304 -1.96 19.70 -7.91
C PHE A 304 -1.46 18.43 -8.58
N ASN A 305 -0.24 18.03 -8.23
CA ASN A 305 0.36 16.78 -8.70
C ASN A 305 -0.14 15.63 -7.82
N GLN A 306 -1.25 15.03 -8.24
CA GLN A 306 -1.81 13.82 -7.66
C GLN A 306 -1.10 12.59 -8.25
N VAL A 307 -0.54 11.76 -7.38
CA VAL A 307 0.01 10.44 -7.73
C VAL A 307 -0.86 9.42 -7.03
N GLU A 308 -1.61 8.61 -7.78
CA GLU A 308 -2.52 7.58 -7.28
C GLU A 308 -1.84 6.22 -7.11
N SER A 309 -0.91 5.89 -8.02
CA SER A 309 -0.03 4.73 -7.85
C SER A 309 1.26 4.86 -8.64
N VAL A 310 2.33 4.21 -8.16
CA VAL A 310 3.60 4.13 -8.89
C VAL A 310 4.13 2.70 -8.91
N THR A 311 4.46 2.20 -10.10
CA THR A 311 4.95 0.82 -10.28
C THR A 311 6.19 0.77 -11.17
N VAL A 312 7.00 -0.28 -10.98
CA VAL A 312 8.16 -0.60 -11.83
C VAL A 312 8.04 -2.04 -12.30
N THR A 313 8.17 -2.26 -13.61
CA THR A 313 8.09 -3.58 -14.25
C THR A 313 9.27 -3.79 -15.21
N PRO A 314 9.99 -4.91 -15.16
CA PRO A 314 9.84 -6.05 -14.25
C PRO A 314 10.20 -5.71 -12.80
N ASP A 315 9.90 -6.61 -11.85
CA ASP A 315 10.22 -6.40 -10.43
C ASP A 315 11.74 -6.23 -10.23
N PRO A 316 12.22 -5.07 -9.72
CA PRO A 316 13.64 -4.79 -9.59
C PRO A 316 14.32 -5.40 -8.37
N THR A 317 13.65 -6.24 -7.57
CA THR A 317 14.23 -6.79 -6.32
C THR A 317 15.58 -7.51 -6.55
N THR A 318 15.70 -8.23 -7.67
CA THR A 318 16.93 -8.89 -8.14
C THR A 318 17.24 -8.44 -9.57
N ILE A 319 18.42 -7.87 -9.80
CA ILE A 319 18.86 -7.35 -11.10
C ILE A 319 20.10 -8.11 -11.55
N GLY A 320 20.06 -8.70 -12.74
CA GLY A 320 21.22 -9.39 -13.31
C GLY A 320 22.40 -8.44 -13.56
N ARG A 321 23.63 -8.97 -13.63
CA ARG A 321 24.85 -8.17 -13.85
C ARG A 321 24.73 -7.20 -15.03
N ASN A 322 24.18 -7.66 -16.16
CA ASN A 322 24.06 -6.89 -17.39
C ASN A 322 23.02 -5.75 -17.29
N GLY A 323 22.31 -5.64 -16.16
CA GLY A 323 21.24 -4.69 -15.98
C GLY A 323 19.99 -5.11 -16.73
N GLY A 324 19.19 -4.13 -17.15
CA GLY A 324 17.93 -4.39 -17.82
C GLY A 324 17.10 -3.13 -18.04
N THR A 325 16.06 -3.28 -18.84
CA THR A 325 15.12 -2.21 -19.18
C THR A 325 13.88 -2.33 -18.31
N TYR A 326 13.50 -1.23 -17.66
CA TYR A 326 12.41 -1.16 -16.70
C TYR A 326 11.43 -0.06 -17.09
N THR A 327 10.15 -0.39 -17.08
CA THR A 327 9.05 0.56 -17.29
C THR A 327 8.56 1.06 -15.94
N ILE A 328 8.60 2.38 -15.76
CA ILE A 328 8.01 3.08 -14.63
C ILE A 328 6.64 3.59 -15.07
N THR A 329 5.59 3.27 -14.32
CA THR A 329 4.22 3.72 -14.59
C THR A 329 3.70 4.49 -13.39
N ILE A 330 3.18 5.70 -13.63
CA ILE A 330 2.54 6.55 -12.64
C ILE A 330 1.09 6.74 -13.04
N GLN A 331 0.16 6.31 -12.17
CA GLN A 331 -1.25 6.66 -12.26
C GLN A 331 -1.51 7.91 -11.43
N GLY A 332 -2.43 8.75 -11.89
CA GLY A 332 -2.73 10.04 -11.28
C GLY A 332 -2.64 11.17 -12.30
N ILE A 333 -2.62 12.39 -11.79
CA ILE A 333 -2.76 13.60 -12.60
C ILE A 333 -1.77 14.64 -12.10
N TRP A 334 -0.95 15.16 -12.99
CA TRP A 334 0.07 16.16 -12.69
C TRP A 334 0.26 17.10 -13.88
N ALA A 335 0.81 18.28 -13.63
CA ALA A 335 1.22 19.16 -14.70
C ALA A 335 2.68 18.97 -15.06
N GLY A 336 2.98 19.15 -16.35
CA GLY A 336 4.33 19.03 -16.89
C GLY A 336 4.85 17.59 -16.90
N GLU A 337 6.17 17.47 -16.95
CA GLU A 337 6.87 16.20 -16.96
C GLU A 337 7.30 15.85 -15.53
N MET A 338 6.89 14.67 -15.03
CA MET A 338 7.30 14.16 -13.73
C MET A 338 8.66 13.46 -13.86
N PRO A 339 9.73 13.98 -13.25
CA PRO A 339 11.05 13.36 -13.35
C PRO A 339 11.10 12.00 -12.65
N VAL A 340 11.77 11.04 -13.30
CA VAL A 340 12.07 9.72 -12.75
C VAL A 340 13.55 9.38 -12.95
N ARG A 341 14.14 8.59 -12.06
CA ARG A 341 15.56 8.21 -12.15
C ARG A 341 15.87 6.83 -11.60
N ILE A 342 17.05 6.35 -11.98
CA ILE A 342 17.74 5.20 -11.40
C ILE A 342 18.93 5.73 -10.59
N TRP A 343 19.01 5.35 -9.31
CA TRP A 343 19.98 5.86 -8.34
C TRP A 343 20.72 4.70 -7.66
N ASP A 344 22.04 4.77 -7.54
CA ASP A 344 22.87 3.71 -6.92
C ASP A 344 23.26 3.98 -5.46
N GLY A 345 22.71 5.04 -4.86
CA GLY A 345 23.12 5.54 -3.54
C GLY A 345 24.07 6.74 -3.62
N SER A 346 24.77 6.91 -4.75
CA SER A 346 25.77 7.96 -4.93
C SER A 346 25.66 8.73 -6.26
N THR A 347 25.22 8.05 -7.32
CA THR A 347 25.17 8.58 -8.69
C THR A 347 23.84 8.26 -9.37
N GLU A 348 23.42 9.18 -10.24
CA GLU A 348 22.25 9.02 -11.10
C GLU A 348 22.68 8.25 -12.34
N LEU A 349 22.28 6.98 -12.40
CA LEU A 349 22.68 6.06 -13.48
C LEU A 349 21.90 6.32 -14.76
N ASN A 350 20.64 6.73 -14.63
CA ASN A 350 19.75 7.05 -15.74
C ASN A 350 18.61 7.95 -15.26
N LYS A 351 18.06 8.76 -16.16
CA LYS A 351 16.99 9.71 -15.88
C LYS A 351 16.05 9.84 -17.06
N GLY A 352 14.78 10.05 -16.77
CA GLY A 352 13.78 10.45 -17.76
C GLY A 352 12.67 11.22 -17.08
N GLY A 353 11.54 11.32 -17.77
CA GLY A 353 10.33 11.84 -17.18
C GLY A 353 9.08 11.30 -17.85
N ILE A 354 7.97 11.51 -17.15
CA ILE A 354 6.66 10.97 -17.50
C ILE A 354 5.71 12.14 -17.69
N THR A 355 5.13 12.24 -18.89
CA THR A 355 4.08 13.22 -19.17
C THR A 355 2.72 12.62 -18.86
N TYR A 356 1.85 13.40 -18.22
CA TYR A 356 0.46 13.00 -17.97
C TYR A 356 -0.29 12.79 -19.29
N SER A 357 -1.04 11.69 -19.37
CA SER A 357 -1.98 11.41 -20.46
C SER A 357 -3.38 11.19 -19.88
N SER A 358 -4.33 12.02 -20.33
CA SER A 358 -5.74 11.94 -19.91
C SER A 358 -6.41 10.64 -20.36
N ALA A 359 -5.98 10.05 -21.48
CA ALA A 359 -6.50 8.77 -21.96
C ALA A 359 -6.21 7.61 -21.01
N SER A 360 -5.06 7.64 -20.34
CA SER A 360 -4.60 6.61 -19.40
C SER A 360 -4.78 6.99 -17.94
N LYS A 361 -5.22 8.23 -17.64
CA LYS A 361 -5.23 8.81 -16.29
C LYS A 361 -3.89 8.64 -15.56
N GLY A 362 -2.81 8.88 -16.31
CA GLY A 362 -1.45 8.59 -15.90
C GLY A 362 -0.49 8.54 -17.09
N GLY A 363 0.70 7.99 -16.90
CA GLY A 363 1.72 7.88 -17.92
C GLY A 363 2.82 6.89 -17.54
N SER A 364 3.65 6.54 -18.52
CA SER A 364 4.80 5.68 -18.29
C SER A 364 6.03 6.12 -19.08
N THR A 365 7.19 5.68 -18.64
CA THR A 365 8.47 5.81 -19.37
C THR A 365 9.36 4.62 -19.06
N THR A 366 10.38 4.42 -19.88
CA THR A 366 11.29 3.28 -19.76
C THR A 366 12.71 3.76 -19.51
N LEU A 367 13.37 3.22 -18.48
CA LEU A 367 14.77 3.49 -18.15
C LEU A 367 15.58 2.19 -18.16
N THR A 368 16.87 2.29 -18.48
CA THR A 368 17.78 1.13 -18.50
C THR A 368 18.77 1.23 -17.34
N VAL A 369 18.84 0.17 -16.54
CA VAL A 369 19.92 -0.05 -15.58
C VAL A 369 21.15 -0.53 -16.37
N PRO A 370 22.31 0.15 -16.32
CA PRO A 370 23.52 -0.28 -17.00
C PRO A 370 24.14 -1.52 -16.35
N ALA A 371 25.08 -2.16 -17.05
CA ALA A 371 25.83 -3.29 -16.49
C ALA A 371 26.66 -2.87 -15.27
N ASN A 372 26.80 -3.77 -14.30
CA ASN A 372 27.71 -3.61 -13.18
C ASN A 372 29.08 -4.22 -13.51
N ASP A 373 30.07 -3.36 -13.73
CA ASP A 373 31.46 -3.77 -13.99
C ASP A 373 32.33 -3.86 -12.73
N LEU A 374 31.73 -3.66 -11.55
CA LEU A 374 32.41 -3.83 -10.26
C LEU A 374 32.27 -5.26 -9.74
N TYR A 375 33.31 -5.76 -9.08
CA TYR A 375 33.30 -7.06 -8.39
C TYR A 375 32.50 -7.06 -7.07
N THR A 376 31.71 -6.02 -6.83
CA THR A 376 30.80 -5.89 -5.69
C THR A 376 29.38 -5.63 -6.16
N GLN A 377 28.40 -6.16 -5.44
CA GLN A 377 26.99 -5.89 -5.70
C GLN A 377 26.66 -4.41 -5.48
N LYS A 378 25.66 -3.91 -6.22
CA LYS A 378 25.16 -2.54 -6.07
C LYS A 378 23.71 -2.54 -5.61
N SER A 379 23.35 -1.60 -4.75
CA SER A 379 21.95 -1.30 -4.49
C SER A 379 21.45 -0.32 -5.55
N ILE A 380 20.32 -0.64 -6.18
CA ILE A 380 19.72 0.19 -7.22
C ILE A 380 18.31 0.58 -6.79
N ALA A 381 18.03 1.88 -6.76
CA ALA A 381 16.73 2.44 -6.42
C ALA A 381 16.08 3.13 -7.62
N PHE A 382 14.80 2.86 -7.81
CA PHE A 382 13.94 3.56 -8.77
C PHE A 382 13.19 4.65 -8.04
N GLN A 383 13.27 5.88 -8.52
CA GLN A 383 12.72 7.05 -7.83
C GLN A 383 11.94 7.95 -8.78
N TYR A 384 10.98 8.69 -8.22
CA TYR A 384 10.26 9.77 -8.89
C TYR A 384 10.34 11.05 -8.05
N TYR A 385 10.21 12.21 -8.70
CA TYR A 385 10.32 13.50 -8.04
C TYR A 385 8.93 14.10 -7.77
N LYS A 386 8.64 14.41 -6.51
CA LYS A 386 7.38 15.01 -6.06
C LYS A 386 7.62 15.90 -4.84
N ASP A 387 6.89 17.02 -4.75
CA ASP A 387 6.89 17.91 -3.59
C ASP A 387 8.30 18.34 -3.15
N ASN A 388 9.14 18.68 -4.13
CA ASN A 388 10.56 19.03 -3.96
C ASN A 388 11.47 17.94 -3.37
N SER A 389 11.09 16.67 -3.52
CA SER A 389 11.86 15.53 -3.00
C SER A 389 11.84 14.33 -3.95
N TRP A 390 12.89 13.50 -3.89
CA TRP A 390 12.93 12.20 -4.57
C TRP A 390 12.34 11.14 -3.65
N LEU A 391 11.29 10.46 -4.13
CA LEU A 391 10.63 9.36 -3.42
C LEU A 391 11.02 8.03 -4.07
N THR A 392 11.40 7.05 -3.26
CA THR A 392 11.74 5.70 -3.72
C THR A 392 10.48 4.90 -4.02
N ILE A 393 10.37 4.41 -5.25
CA ILE A 393 9.29 3.51 -5.69
C ILE A 393 9.61 2.11 -5.19
N LYS A 394 10.78 1.60 -5.56
CA LYS A 394 11.30 0.29 -5.17
C LYS A 394 12.82 0.27 -5.31
N ALA A 395 13.47 -0.61 -4.55
CA ALA A 395 14.91 -0.84 -4.64
C ALA A 395 15.21 -2.35 -4.72
N GLY A 396 16.37 -2.68 -5.26
CA GLY A 396 16.86 -4.05 -5.30
C GLY A 396 18.38 -4.13 -5.40
N THR A 397 18.87 -5.35 -5.57
CA THR A 397 20.32 -5.63 -5.61
C THR A 397 20.71 -6.07 -7.02
N GLN A 398 21.70 -5.39 -7.59
CA GLN A 398 22.34 -5.76 -8.84
C GLN A 398 23.57 -6.63 -8.58
N GLU A 399 23.65 -7.74 -9.30
CA GLU A 399 24.76 -8.68 -9.20
C GLU A 399 26.12 -8.02 -9.52
N ALA A 400 27.17 -8.52 -8.87
CA ALA A 400 28.54 -8.12 -9.15
C ALA A 400 29.03 -8.68 -10.49
N LYS A 401 30.03 -8.04 -11.09
CA LYS A 401 30.91 -8.67 -12.08
C LYS A 401 31.53 -9.91 -11.42
N SER A 402 31.30 -11.09 -11.99
CA SER A 402 31.97 -12.31 -11.56
C SER A 402 33.43 -12.31 -12.03
N ILE A 403 34.31 -12.88 -11.22
CA ILE A 403 35.58 -13.41 -11.70
C ILE A 403 35.24 -14.77 -12.30
N GLY A 404 35.53 -15.00 -13.58
CA GLY A 404 35.13 -16.24 -14.26
C GLY A 404 35.72 -17.50 -13.60
N VAL A 405 35.14 -18.65 -13.96
CA VAL A 405 35.30 -20.00 -13.36
C VAL A 405 36.47 -20.16 -12.38
N ASP A 406 36.17 -20.44 -11.11
CA ASP A 406 37.16 -20.77 -10.09
C ASP A 406 37.76 -22.15 -10.35
N MET A 407 39.05 -22.20 -10.69
CA MET A 407 39.78 -23.45 -10.88
C MET A 407 40.49 -23.90 -9.60
N GLY A 408 40.19 -23.29 -8.46
CA GLY A 408 40.78 -23.55 -7.15
C GLY A 408 42.12 -22.84 -6.92
N THR A 409 43.01 -22.85 -7.91
CA THR A 409 44.36 -22.26 -7.84
C THR A 409 44.52 -20.98 -8.66
N PHE A 410 43.62 -20.76 -9.60
CA PHE A 410 43.55 -19.56 -10.43
C PHE A 410 42.12 -19.37 -10.90
N TRP A 411 41.86 -18.16 -11.37
CA TRP A 411 40.62 -17.73 -11.98
C TRP A 411 40.78 -17.69 -13.49
N VAL A 412 39.73 -18.04 -14.22
CA VAL A 412 39.72 -18.02 -15.68
C VAL A 412 38.76 -16.96 -16.16
N GLU A 413 39.21 -16.08 -17.04
CA GLU A 413 38.33 -15.08 -17.60
C GLU A 413 37.27 -15.67 -18.55
N SER A 414 36.11 -15.01 -18.62
CA SER A 414 35.14 -15.19 -19.70
C SER A 414 35.78 -14.90 -21.07
N PRO A 415 35.36 -15.61 -22.14
CA PRO A 415 35.95 -15.42 -23.46
C PRO A 415 35.45 -14.11 -24.09
N ASP A 416 36.32 -13.43 -24.85
CA ASP A 416 35.85 -12.49 -25.87
C ASP A 416 35.61 -13.26 -27.17
N PRO A 417 34.36 -13.39 -27.65
CA PRO A 417 34.04 -14.21 -28.81
C PRO A 417 34.56 -13.65 -30.14
N ASN A 418 34.94 -12.37 -30.17
CA ASN A 418 35.37 -11.66 -31.39
C ASN A 418 36.88 -11.42 -31.46
N LEU A 419 37.62 -11.79 -30.41
CA LEU A 419 39.05 -11.54 -30.31
C LEU A 419 39.85 -12.79 -30.69
N SER A 420 40.65 -12.68 -31.74
CA SER A 420 41.69 -13.66 -32.11
C SER A 420 43.01 -12.93 -32.19
N LEU A 421 44.04 -13.46 -31.51
CA LEU A 421 45.32 -12.78 -31.32
C LEU A 421 46.46 -13.75 -31.53
N SER A 422 47.60 -13.21 -32.01
CA SER A 422 48.87 -13.93 -32.04
C SER A 422 49.33 -14.25 -30.61
N TRP A 423 50.35 -15.10 -30.47
CA TRP A 423 50.93 -15.37 -29.15
C TRP A 423 51.47 -14.09 -28.50
N TYR A 424 52.13 -13.24 -29.28
CA TYR A 424 52.72 -11.98 -28.80
C TYR A 424 51.66 -11.01 -28.29
N ASP A 425 50.62 -10.79 -29.09
CA ASP A 425 49.53 -9.87 -28.74
C ASP A 425 48.71 -10.42 -27.57
N GLY A 426 48.58 -11.74 -27.46
CA GLY A 426 47.86 -12.36 -26.36
C GLY A 426 48.55 -12.20 -25.01
N VAL A 427 49.89 -12.27 -24.98
CA VAL A 427 50.67 -12.00 -23.77
C VAL A 427 50.47 -10.55 -23.32
N GLU A 428 50.58 -9.59 -24.24
CA GLU A 428 50.42 -8.17 -23.90
C GLU A 428 48.97 -7.81 -23.59
N TYR A 429 48.00 -8.38 -24.30
CA TYR A 429 46.58 -8.23 -23.99
C TYR A 429 46.28 -8.68 -22.56
N CYS A 430 46.72 -9.88 -22.17
CA CYS A 430 46.46 -10.37 -20.83
C CYS A 430 47.20 -9.57 -19.76
N LYS A 431 48.48 -9.22 -19.96
CA LYS A 431 49.23 -8.40 -19.00
C LYS A 431 48.60 -7.04 -18.75
N ASN A 432 48.16 -6.37 -19.81
CA ASN A 432 47.61 -5.02 -19.71
C ASN A 432 46.12 -5.02 -19.34
N LYS A 433 45.52 -6.20 -19.23
CA LYS A 433 44.11 -6.35 -18.91
C LYS A 433 43.77 -5.78 -17.53
N ASP A 434 42.61 -5.15 -17.46
CA ASP A 434 42.08 -4.52 -16.24
C ASP A 434 43.13 -3.60 -15.60
N ASN A 435 43.86 -2.84 -16.43
CA ASN A 435 44.97 -1.96 -16.03
C ASN A 435 46.10 -2.66 -15.27
N GLY A 436 46.44 -3.89 -15.67
CA GLY A 436 47.56 -4.63 -15.06
C GLY A 436 47.19 -5.35 -13.77
N ALA A 437 45.93 -5.79 -13.63
CA ALA A 437 45.42 -6.45 -12.42
C ALA A 437 46.03 -7.85 -12.13
N GLY A 438 47.15 -8.21 -12.74
CA GLY A 438 47.82 -9.50 -12.53
C GLY A 438 47.30 -10.63 -13.43
N TRP A 439 46.56 -10.29 -14.48
CA TRP A 439 46.16 -11.24 -15.52
C TRP A 439 47.37 -11.65 -16.36
N VAL A 440 47.42 -12.94 -16.71
CA VAL A 440 48.45 -13.49 -17.58
C VAL A 440 47.83 -14.42 -18.61
N LEU A 441 48.54 -14.62 -19.72
CA LEU A 441 48.16 -15.64 -20.69
C LEU A 441 48.30 -17.02 -20.03
N ALA A 442 47.25 -17.84 -20.12
CA ALA A 442 47.19 -19.14 -19.46
C ALA A 442 48.37 -20.05 -19.87
N GLY A 443 48.98 -20.72 -18.89
CA GLY A 443 50.01 -21.73 -19.13
C GLY A 443 49.42 -23.09 -19.56
N LEU A 444 50.27 -24.04 -19.97
CA LEU A 444 49.79 -25.35 -20.46
C LEU A 444 49.12 -26.14 -19.34
N ALA A 445 49.67 -26.05 -18.12
CA ALA A 445 49.09 -26.65 -16.93
C ALA A 445 47.72 -26.04 -16.58
N ASP A 446 47.54 -24.74 -16.80
CA ASP A 446 46.26 -24.08 -16.55
C ASP A 446 45.21 -24.53 -17.56
N LEU A 447 45.59 -24.62 -18.84
CA LEU A 447 44.72 -25.14 -19.90
C LEU A 447 44.34 -26.61 -19.66
N ASP A 448 45.27 -27.44 -19.19
CA ASP A 448 44.98 -28.83 -18.81
C ASP A 448 43.94 -28.91 -17.71
N LYS A 449 44.07 -28.05 -16.70
CA LYS A 449 43.11 -27.96 -15.61
C LYS A 449 41.74 -27.50 -16.10
N CYS A 450 41.70 -26.50 -16.97
CA CYS A 450 40.47 -26.03 -17.64
C CYS A 450 39.80 -27.17 -18.43
N TYR A 451 40.58 -27.98 -19.15
CA TYR A 451 40.07 -29.09 -19.95
C TYR A 451 39.46 -30.19 -19.06
N GLN A 452 40.12 -30.53 -17.96
CA GLN A 452 39.62 -31.53 -17.01
C GLN A 452 38.32 -31.10 -16.33
N ASN A 453 38.05 -29.79 -16.23
CA ASN A 453 36.86 -29.23 -15.60
C ASN A 453 35.95 -28.53 -16.63
N MET A 454 35.91 -28.99 -17.88
CA MET A 454 35.08 -28.37 -18.93
C MET A 454 33.60 -28.23 -18.54
N GLY A 455 33.08 -29.12 -17.69
CA GLY A 455 31.71 -29.02 -17.18
C GLY A 455 31.42 -27.80 -16.31
N ALA A 456 32.46 -27.10 -15.81
CA ALA A 456 32.32 -25.85 -15.07
C ALA A 456 32.11 -24.64 -16.00
N PHE A 457 32.38 -24.78 -17.30
CA PHE A 457 32.22 -23.74 -18.31
C PHE A 457 30.88 -23.95 -19.02
N THR A 458 29.89 -23.09 -18.75
CA THR A 458 28.53 -23.23 -19.28
C THR A 458 28.05 -21.94 -19.96
N GLY A 459 27.04 -22.05 -20.82
CA GLY A 459 26.47 -20.89 -21.52
C GLY A 459 27.51 -20.14 -22.35
N GLU A 460 27.60 -18.82 -22.16
CA GLU A 460 28.52 -17.92 -22.88
C GLU A 460 30.00 -18.15 -22.50
N ASP A 461 30.27 -18.82 -21.38
CA ASP A 461 31.63 -19.19 -20.97
C ASP A 461 32.12 -20.52 -21.58
N ALA A 462 31.28 -21.23 -22.33
CA ALA A 462 31.64 -22.52 -22.92
C ALA A 462 32.73 -22.41 -24.01
N PHE A 463 33.54 -23.46 -24.15
CA PHE A 463 34.57 -23.52 -25.19
C PHE A 463 33.96 -23.86 -26.56
N PRO A 464 34.22 -23.09 -27.62
CA PRO A 464 33.73 -23.40 -28.96
C PRO A 464 34.47 -24.60 -29.58
N TYR A 465 33.76 -25.43 -30.36
CA TYR A 465 34.28 -26.66 -30.98
C TYR A 465 35.51 -26.48 -31.89
N ALA A 466 35.74 -25.27 -32.43
CA ALA A 466 36.80 -24.99 -33.41
C ALA A 466 37.91 -24.05 -32.90
N GLY A 467 37.95 -23.71 -31.61
CA GLY A 467 38.94 -22.78 -31.05
C GLY A 467 40.15 -23.49 -30.44
N TYR A 468 41.35 -23.14 -30.89
CA TYR A 468 42.62 -23.52 -30.28
C TYR A 468 43.09 -22.44 -29.29
N TRP A 469 43.88 -22.83 -28.27
CA TRP A 469 44.33 -21.99 -27.15
C TRP A 469 45.84 -22.10 -26.96
N THR A 470 46.53 -21.00 -26.60
CA THR A 470 48.00 -20.89 -26.48
C THR A 470 48.45 -21.13 -25.05
N SER A 471 49.68 -21.59 -24.84
CA SER A 471 50.09 -21.90 -23.47
C SER A 471 51.56 -21.80 -23.06
N LEU A 472 52.52 -21.90 -23.97
CA LEU A 472 53.92 -21.85 -23.55
C LEU A 472 54.83 -21.52 -24.72
N GLU A 473 55.80 -20.64 -24.49
CA GLU A 473 56.87 -20.43 -25.44
C GLU A 473 57.73 -21.71 -25.54
N HIS A 474 57.83 -22.28 -26.73
CA HIS A 474 58.64 -23.47 -26.98
C HIS A 474 60.02 -23.10 -27.54
N SER A 475 60.07 -22.06 -28.38
CA SER A 475 61.30 -21.45 -28.90
C SER A 475 61.07 -19.98 -29.20
N GLU A 476 62.11 -19.27 -29.67
CA GLU A 476 61.99 -17.87 -30.09
C GLU A 476 60.89 -17.67 -31.14
N THR A 477 60.60 -18.66 -32.00
CA THR A 477 59.61 -18.54 -33.09
C THR A 477 58.35 -19.41 -32.94
N THR A 478 58.31 -20.32 -31.97
CA THR A 478 57.19 -21.27 -31.80
C THR A 478 56.62 -21.34 -30.39
N ALA A 479 55.34 -21.67 -30.27
CA ALA A 479 54.64 -21.86 -29.01
C ALA A 479 53.80 -23.15 -29.01
N SER A 480 53.48 -23.64 -27.82
CA SER A 480 52.59 -24.78 -27.60
C SER A 480 51.12 -24.33 -27.57
N TRP A 481 50.28 -25.07 -28.30
CA TRP A 481 48.86 -24.81 -28.45
C TRP A 481 48.04 -26.05 -28.09
N LYS A 482 46.85 -25.86 -27.50
CA LYS A 482 45.93 -26.92 -27.12
C LYS A 482 44.51 -26.66 -27.63
N SER A 483 43.92 -27.65 -28.29
CA SER A 483 42.51 -27.62 -28.67
C SER A 483 41.65 -28.11 -27.52
N MET A 484 40.74 -27.27 -27.02
CA MET A 484 39.84 -27.63 -25.91
C MET A 484 38.67 -28.50 -26.37
N GLY A 485 38.35 -28.51 -27.67
CA GLY A 485 37.31 -29.38 -28.23
C GLY A 485 37.77 -30.83 -28.46
N PHE A 486 39.06 -31.02 -28.77
CA PHE A 486 39.63 -32.34 -29.11
C PHE A 486 40.68 -32.84 -28.10
N GLY A 487 41.09 -32.02 -27.14
CA GLY A 487 42.12 -32.35 -26.14
C GLY A 487 43.54 -32.51 -26.69
N SER A 488 43.76 -32.27 -27.98
CA SER A 488 45.05 -32.42 -28.66
C SER A 488 45.94 -31.20 -28.47
N SER A 489 47.26 -31.42 -28.42
CA SER A 489 48.28 -30.37 -28.33
C SER A 489 49.18 -30.37 -29.57
N SER A 490 49.63 -29.20 -30.01
CA SER A 490 50.55 -29.00 -31.14
C SER A 490 51.59 -27.93 -30.83
N ILE A 491 52.67 -27.88 -31.62
CA ILE A 491 53.65 -26.80 -31.63
C ILE A 491 53.54 -26.10 -32.98
N ASP A 492 53.35 -24.79 -32.98
CA ASP A 492 53.19 -23.98 -34.19
C ASP A 492 53.85 -22.60 -34.04
N THR A 493 53.94 -21.85 -35.13
CA THR A 493 54.50 -20.49 -35.18
C THR A 493 53.69 -19.52 -34.32
N LYS A 494 54.39 -18.55 -33.72
CA LYS A 494 53.79 -17.57 -32.79
C LYS A 494 52.87 -16.53 -33.46
N ASP A 495 52.92 -16.42 -34.79
CA ASP A 495 52.17 -15.44 -35.57
C ASP A 495 50.74 -15.90 -35.92
N VAL A 496 50.38 -17.16 -35.61
CA VAL A 496 49.03 -17.68 -35.84
C VAL A 496 48.05 -17.06 -34.85
N GLU A 497 46.98 -16.44 -35.35
CA GLU A 497 45.92 -15.85 -34.53
C GLU A 497 44.94 -16.90 -34.01
N MET A 498 44.73 -16.91 -32.69
CA MET A 498 43.92 -17.91 -32.00
C MET A 498 43.08 -17.25 -30.90
N ARG A 499 42.05 -17.95 -30.41
CA ARG A 499 41.21 -17.44 -29.32
C ARG A 499 41.95 -17.60 -28.00
N ILE A 500 42.00 -16.52 -27.21
CA ILE A 500 42.75 -16.48 -25.94
C ILE A 500 41.84 -16.18 -24.75
N ARG A 501 42.27 -16.60 -23.55
CA ARG A 501 41.69 -16.23 -22.25
C ARG A 501 42.84 -15.96 -21.31
N CYS A 502 42.62 -14.99 -20.46
CA CYS A 502 43.56 -14.68 -19.40
C CYS A 502 43.20 -15.47 -18.14
N VAL A 503 44.22 -15.79 -17.36
CA VAL A 503 44.08 -16.37 -16.02
C VAL A 503 44.68 -15.44 -14.99
N MET A 504 44.14 -15.47 -13.78
CA MET A 504 44.68 -14.75 -12.64
C MET A 504 44.90 -15.76 -11.51
N TYR A 505 46.15 -15.92 -11.08
CA TYR A 505 46.47 -16.80 -9.96
C TYR A 505 46.00 -16.20 -8.63
N LYS A 506 45.63 -17.07 -7.69
CA LYS A 506 45.22 -16.69 -6.34
C LYS A 506 46.39 -16.38 -5.42
#